data_AF-A0A1H5HF56-F1
#
_entry.id   AF-A0A1H5HF56-F1
#
_cell.length_a   1.000
_cell.length_b   1.000
_cell.length_c   1.000
_cell.angle_alpha   90.00
_cell.angle_beta   90.00
_cell.angle_gamma   90.00
#
_symmetry.space_group_name_H-M   'P 1'
#
loop_
_entity.id
_entity.type
_entity.pdbx_description
1 polymer ?
#
loop_
_entity_poly.entity_id
_entity_poly.type
_entity_poly.pdbx_seq_one_letter_code
_entity_poly.pdbx_strand_id
1 'polypeptide(L)'
;MTRRLRPANWSARRRPGSRALRRGLRVRLHPGHGARLLALPYEPVWATTWTHQANEMIGPVVGLPELPVIEWPELFAKDPDGLYWKTRTVLAWAAGRPFAWVDDMVTELDVRHVAEHHDGPALLHPVDPRHGLRARDFAELERWALSL
;
A
#
# COMPACT_ATOMS: atom_id res chain seq x y z
N MET A 1 3.88 11.24 -13.81
CA MET A 1 5.33 11.16 -14.13
C MET A 1 5.89 9.76 -13.86
N THR A 2 7.02 9.40 -14.46
CA THR A 2 7.72 8.12 -14.20
C THR A 2 9.07 8.41 -13.55
N ARG A 3 9.41 7.71 -12.46
CA ARG A 3 10.70 7.80 -11.76
C ARG A 3 11.43 6.47 -11.71
N ARG A 4 12.74 6.53 -11.51
CA ARG A 4 13.61 5.38 -11.24
C ARG A 4 14.11 5.46 -9.80
N LEU A 5 13.63 4.57 -8.95
CA LEU A 5 13.94 4.55 -7.52
C LEU A 5 14.83 3.35 -7.18
N ARG A 6 15.56 3.44 -6.07
CA ARG A 6 16.35 2.34 -5.51
C ARG A 6 16.08 2.21 -4.00
N PRO A 7 14.86 1.83 -3.60
CA PRO A 7 14.58 1.53 -2.19
C PRO A 7 15.57 0.47 -1.69
N ALA A 8 15.99 0.56 -0.43
CA ALA A 8 17.05 -0.27 0.14
C ALA A 8 16.62 -1.75 0.15
N ASN A 9 15.43 -2.02 0.64
CA ASN A 9 14.79 -3.33 0.65
C ASN A 9 14.62 -3.95 -0.75
N TRP A 10 14.36 -3.15 -1.79
CA TRP A 10 14.28 -3.62 -3.18
C TRP A 10 15.67 -3.91 -3.73
N SER A 11 16.65 -3.05 -3.43
CA SER A 11 18.02 -3.14 -3.90
C SER A 11 18.75 -4.34 -3.32
N ALA A 12 18.56 -4.61 -2.02
CA ALA A 12 19.16 -5.75 -1.32
C ALA A 12 18.76 -7.11 -1.92
N ARG A 13 17.61 -7.18 -2.59
CA ARG A 13 17.10 -8.40 -3.26
C ARG A 13 17.54 -8.51 -4.72
N ARG A 14 18.38 -7.61 -5.22
CA ARG A 14 18.93 -7.68 -6.57
C ARG A 14 20.35 -8.24 -6.53
N ARG A 15 20.69 -9.05 -7.54
CA ARG A 15 22.07 -9.48 -7.75
C ARG A 15 22.98 -8.24 -7.87
N PRO A 16 24.09 -8.16 -7.12
CA PRO A 16 25.06 -7.08 -7.26
C PRO A 16 25.50 -6.92 -8.71
N GLY A 17 25.63 -5.67 -9.16
CA GLY A 17 25.99 -5.39 -10.56
C GLY A 17 24.95 -5.82 -11.61
N SER A 18 23.74 -6.22 -11.22
CA SER A 18 22.70 -6.54 -12.21
C SER A 18 22.21 -5.30 -12.96
N ARG A 19 21.80 -5.49 -14.22
CA ARG A 19 21.19 -4.42 -15.04
C ARG A 19 19.95 -3.83 -14.37
N ALA A 20 19.17 -4.66 -13.66
CA ALA A 20 17.99 -4.22 -12.92
C ALA A 20 18.37 -3.21 -11.82
N LEU A 21 19.35 -3.55 -10.98
CA LEU A 21 19.86 -2.67 -9.92
C LEU A 21 20.41 -1.36 -10.49
N ARG A 22 21.21 -1.43 -11.57
CA ARG A 22 21.73 -0.23 -12.25
C ARG A 22 20.62 0.66 -12.81
N ARG A 23 19.58 0.09 -13.43
CA ARG A 23 18.48 0.85 -14.02
C ARG A 23 17.53 1.45 -12.98
N GLY A 24 17.41 0.83 -11.82
CA GLY A 24 16.43 1.21 -10.79
C GLY A 24 15.00 0.77 -11.10
N LEU A 25 14.20 0.65 -10.04
CA LEU A 25 12.79 0.30 -10.10
C LEU A 25 12.01 1.40 -10.81
N ARG A 26 11.23 1.05 -11.83
CA ARG A 26 10.33 2.00 -12.49
C ARG A 26 9.09 2.20 -11.62
N VAL A 27 8.77 3.45 -11.33
CA VAL A 27 7.62 3.81 -10.50
C VAL A 27 6.84 4.91 -11.20
N ARG A 28 5.53 4.74 -11.34
CA ARG A 28 4.63 5.74 -11.93
C ARG A 28 3.95 6.48 -10.80
N LEU A 29 4.10 7.81 -10.79
CA LEU A 29 3.62 8.68 -9.72
C LEU A 29 2.82 9.82 -10.31
N HIS A 30 1.67 10.11 -9.71
CA HIS A 30 0.83 11.22 -10.13
C HIS A 30 0.90 12.33 -9.07
N PRO A 31 1.45 13.51 -9.38
CA PRO A 31 1.64 14.58 -8.40
C PRO A 31 0.35 15.10 -7.76
N GLY A 32 -0.81 14.89 -8.40
CA GLY A 32 -2.11 15.21 -7.81
C GLY A 32 -2.72 14.14 -6.91
N HIS A 33 -2.08 12.97 -6.71
CA HIS A 33 -2.69 11.91 -5.88
C HIS A 33 -2.71 12.25 -4.39
N GLY A 34 -1.71 12.96 -3.86
CA GLY A 34 -1.68 13.32 -2.45
C GLY A 34 -2.86 14.18 -2.05
N ALA A 35 -3.11 15.26 -2.78
CA ALA A 35 -4.29 16.12 -2.56
C ALA A 35 -5.62 15.34 -2.63
N ARG A 36 -5.74 14.39 -3.56
CA ARG A 36 -6.94 13.56 -3.69
C ARG A 36 -7.12 12.56 -2.56
N LEU A 37 -6.03 11.98 -2.06
CA LEU A 37 -6.06 11.07 -0.90
C LEU A 37 -6.41 11.84 0.37
N LEU A 38 -5.84 13.02 0.57
CA LEU A 38 -6.08 13.88 1.73
C LEU A 38 -7.47 14.53 1.75
N ALA A 39 -8.15 14.58 0.61
CA ALA A 39 -9.53 15.07 0.52
C ALA A 39 -10.57 14.02 0.95
N LEU A 40 -10.18 12.74 1.02
CA LEU A 40 -11.04 11.68 1.52
C LEU A 40 -11.05 11.69 3.06
N PRO A 41 -12.14 11.24 3.72
CA PRO A 41 -12.27 11.23 5.18
C PRO A 41 -11.50 10.05 5.82
N TYR A 42 -10.20 9.95 5.53
CA TYR A 42 -9.31 8.93 6.07
C TYR A 42 -8.10 9.55 6.74
N GLU A 43 -7.45 8.76 7.58
CA GLU A 43 -6.09 9.00 8.06
C GLU A 43 -5.13 8.09 7.25
N PRO A 44 -4.41 8.61 6.23
CA PRO A 44 -3.59 7.77 5.36
C PRO A 44 -2.36 7.21 6.09
N VAL A 45 -2.05 5.95 5.86
CA VAL A 45 -0.90 5.23 6.45
C VAL A 45 -0.18 4.43 5.38
N TRP A 46 1.15 4.34 5.46
CA TRP A 46 1.94 3.50 4.57
C TRP A 46 1.97 2.04 5.02
N ALA A 47 1.27 1.19 4.26
CA ALA A 47 1.37 -0.27 4.33
C ALA A 47 2.19 -0.80 3.14
N THR A 48 3.43 -0.32 2.98
CA THR A 48 4.28 -0.67 1.81
C THR A 48 5.52 -1.43 2.24
N THR A 49 6.10 -2.22 1.32
CA THR A 49 7.41 -2.80 1.59
C THR A 49 8.46 -1.72 1.88
N TRP A 50 8.35 -0.54 1.27
CA TRP A 50 9.35 0.53 1.39
C TRP A 50 9.37 1.21 2.76
N THR A 51 8.40 0.89 3.64
CA THR A 51 8.31 1.42 5.01
C THR A 51 8.52 2.95 5.02
N HIS A 52 9.39 3.47 5.90
CA HIS A 52 9.74 4.89 5.99
C HIS A 52 10.28 5.47 4.68
N GLN A 53 10.89 4.67 3.79
CA GLN A 53 11.36 5.18 2.49
C GLN A 53 10.21 5.63 1.58
N ALA A 54 8.96 5.26 1.88
CA ALA A 54 7.80 5.82 1.20
C ALA A 54 7.63 7.33 1.49
N ASN A 55 7.88 7.77 2.73
CA ASN A 55 7.88 9.19 3.09
C ASN A 55 9.03 9.95 2.41
N GLU A 56 10.17 9.30 2.17
CA GLU A 56 11.31 9.95 1.52
C GLU A 56 11.17 9.99 -0.01
N MET A 57 10.70 8.89 -0.63
CA MET A 57 10.79 8.69 -2.07
C MET A 57 9.46 8.88 -2.81
N ILE A 58 8.32 8.71 -2.13
CA ILE A 58 6.98 8.81 -2.72
C ILE A 58 6.26 10.07 -2.27
N GLY A 59 6.13 10.28 -0.95
CA GLY A 59 5.32 11.33 -0.36
C GLY A 59 5.53 12.72 -1.01
N PRO A 60 6.76 13.25 -1.02
CA PRO A 60 7.09 14.54 -1.62
C PRO A 60 6.75 14.65 -3.11
N VAL A 61 6.79 13.53 -3.84
CA VAL A 61 6.53 13.51 -5.29
C VAL A 61 5.04 13.56 -5.61
N VAL A 62 4.21 12.98 -4.73
CA VAL A 62 2.75 12.94 -4.89
C VAL A 62 2.04 14.02 -4.06
N GLY A 63 2.76 14.82 -3.28
CA GLY A 63 2.20 15.87 -2.44
C GLY A 63 1.55 15.37 -1.15
N LEU A 64 2.03 14.24 -0.61
CA LEU A 64 1.64 13.78 0.72
C LEU A 64 2.61 14.32 1.78
N PRO A 65 2.12 14.66 2.98
CA PRO A 65 2.99 14.90 4.13
C PRO A 65 3.67 13.59 4.56
N GLU A 66 4.48 13.67 5.61
CA GLU A 66 4.93 12.46 6.29
C GLU A 66 3.71 11.74 6.88
N LEU A 67 3.58 10.45 6.59
CA LEU A 67 2.50 9.60 7.07
C LEU A 67 3.02 8.56 8.07
N PRO A 68 2.18 8.08 8.99
CA PRO A 68 2.48 6.89 9.77
C PRO A 68 2.84 5.70 8.87
N VAL A 69 3.66 4.79 9.38
CA VAL A 69 4.13 3.59 8.68
C VAL A 69 3.77 2.37 9.49
N ILE A 70 3.22 1.35 8.84
CA ILE A 70 3.10 0.02 9.43
C ILE A 70 4.47 -0.66 9.38
N GLU A 71 5.04 -0.94 10.54
CA GLU A 71 6.27 -1.70 10.68
C GLU A 71 6.02 -3.21 10.50
N TRP A 72 6.93 -3.87 9.80
CA TRP A 72 6.82 -5.29 9.50
C TRP A 72 7.77 -6.09 10.39
N PRO A 73 7.29 -7.07 11.16
CA PRO A 73 8.18 -7.97 11.92
C PRO A 73 9.18 -8.69 11.01
N GLU A 74 8.69 -9.13 9.85
CA GLU A 74 9.49 -9.73 8.79
C GLU A 74 8.87 -9.42 7.43
N LEU A 75 9.69 -8.91 6.49
CA LEU A 75 9.24 -8.64 5.12
C LEU A 75 9.14 -9.93 4.32
N PHE A 76 8.02 -10.14 3.62
CA PHE A 76 7.77 -11.32 2.76
C PHE A 76 7.75 -12.66 3.50
N ALA A 77 7.47 -12.65 4.81
CA ALA A 77 7.22 -13.87 5.57
C ALA A 77 6.16 -14.72 4.88
N LYS A 78 6.38 -16.03 4.83
CA LYS A 78 5.37 -16.96 4.32
C LYS A 78 4.28 -17.11 5.37
N ASP A 79 3.04 -16.90 4.96
CA ASP A 79 1.91 -17.20 5.81
C ASP A 79 1.55 -18.70 5.73
N PRO A 80 1.31 -19.38 6.85
CA PRO A 80 0.94 -20.80 6.85
C PRO A 80 -0.36 -21.09 6.10
N ASP A 81 -1.29 -20.13 6.06
CA ASP A 81 -2.58 -20.27 5.39
C ASP A 81 -2.52 -19.75 3.94
N GLY A 82 -1.35 -19.28 3.49
CA GLY A 82 -1.14 -18.76 2.13
C GLY A 82 -1.58 -17.31 1.93
N LEU A 83 -1.91 -16.58 3.00
CA LEU A 83 -2.25 -15.15 2.94
C LEU A 83 -1.10 -14.31 2.38
N TYR A 84 -1.46 -13.14 1.85
CA TYR A 84 -0.49 -12.11 1.55
C TYR A 84 0.26 -11.72 2.84
N TRP A 85 1.59 -11.63 2.75
CA TRP A 85 2.47 -11.46 3.91
C TRP A 85 2.18 -10.21 4.77
N LYS A 86 1.41 -9.24 4.25
CA LYS A 86 1.00 -8.05 4.99
C LYS A 86 -0.30 -8.23 5.77
N THR A 87 -1.16 -9.17 5.38
CA THR A 87 -2.57 -9.25 5.80
C THR A 87 -2.70 -9.27 7.32
N ARG A 88 -1.99 -10.17 8.00
CA ARG A 88 -2.08 -10.26 9.48
C ARG A 88 -1.57 -9.01 10.20
N THR A 89 -0.46 -8.44 9.73
CA THR A 89 0.10 -7.22 10.34
C THR A 89 -0.81 -6.01 10.11
N VAL A 90 -1.43 -5.88 8.94
CA VAL A 90 -2.42 -4.82 8.66
C VAL A 90 -3.63 -4.97 9.57
N LEU A 91 -4.16 -6.19 9.74
CA LEU A 91 -5.28 -6.45 10.66
C LEU A 91 -4.92 -6.11 12.12
N ALA A 92 -3.77 -6.58 12.58
CA ALA A 92 -3.29 -6.28 13.93
C ALA A 92 -3.10 -4.76 14.16
N TRP A 93 -2.61 -4.04 13.15
CA TRP A 93 -2.46 -2.58 13.21
C TRP A 93 -3.81 -1.84 13.20
N ALA A 94 -4.77 -2.33 12.41
CA ALA A 94 -6.12 -1.77 12.36
C ALA A 94 -6.82 -1.91 13.72
N ALA A 95 -6.55 -3.00 14.45
CA ALA A 95 -7.02 -3.22 15.82
C ALA A 95 -8.54 -3.01 15.96
N GLY A 96 -9.31 -3.65 15.06
CA GLY A 96 -10.78 -3.57 15.02
C GLY A 96 -11.35 -2.27 14.43
N ARG A 97 -10.53 -1.23 14.16
CA ARG A 97 -11.01 0.02 13.54
C ARG A 97 -11.46 -0.21 12.10
N PRO A 98 -12.47 0.53 11.61
CA PRO A 98 -12.79 0.52 10.19
C PRO A 98 -11.58 0.96 9.34
N PHE A 99 -11.26 0.24 8.27
CA PHE A 99 -10.18 0.64 7.36
C PHE A 99 -10.43 0.29 5.90
N ALA A 100 -9.84 1.09 5.01
CA ALA A 100 -9.71 0.75 3.59
C ALA A 100 -8.23 0.46 3.26
N TRP A 101 -7.96 -0.66 2.62
CA TRP A 101 -6.62 -1.09 2.22
C TRP A 101 -6.49 -1.15 0.70
N VAL A 102 -5.68 -0.24 0.16
CA VAL A 102 -5.37 -0.15 -1.27
C VAL A 102 -4.03 -0.82 -1.55
N ASP A 103 -4.02 -1.91 -2.31
CA ASP A 103 -2.80 -2.66 -2.66
C ASP A 103 -3.00 -3.43 -3.97
N ASP A 104 -1.94 -3.70 -4.72
CA ASP A 104 -2.01 -4.42 -6.00
C ASP A 104 -1.88 -5.94 -5.86
N MET A 105 -1.55 -6.42 -4.66
CA MET A 105 -1.24 -7.84 -4.40
C MET A 105 -2.27 -8.54 -3.51
N VAL A 106 -3.31 -7.83 -3.05
CA VAL A 106 -4.40 -8.42 -2.27
C VAL A 106 -5.16 -9.44 -3.12
N THR A 107 -5.46 -10.60 -2.52
CA THR A 107 -6.13 -11.73 -3.16
C THR A 107 -7.53 -11.97 -2.58
N GLU A 108 -8.33 -12.81 -3.23
CA GLU A 108 -9.64 -13.25 -2.71
C GLU A 108 -9.52 -14.02 -1.38
N LEU A 109 -8.38 -14.67 -1.13
CA LEU A 109 -8.12 -15.31 0.15
C LEU A 109 -7.98 -14.28 1.27
N ASP A 110 -7.26 -13.18 1.00
CA ASP A 110 -7.12 -12.08 1.97
C ASP A 110 -8.47 -11.43 2.27
N VAL A 111 -9.30 -11.20 1.25
CA VAL A 111 -10.65 -10.64 1.41
C VAL A 111 -11.51 -11.51 2.33
N ARG A 112 -11.55 -12.83 2.10
CA ARG A 112 -12.31 -13.75 2.97
C ARG A 112 -11.77 -13.77 4.38
N HIS A 113 -10.44 -13.84 4.54
CA HIS A 113 -9.81 -13.85 5.86
C HIS A 113 -10.14 -12.58 6.65
N VAL A 114 -10.04 -11.40 6.04
CA VAL A 114 -10.39 -10.13 6.68
C VAL A 114 -11.86 -10.08 7.06
N ALA A 115 -12.77 -10.53 6.18
CA ALA A 115 -14.20 -10.56 6.48
C ALA A 115 -14.57 -11.50 7.64
N GLU A 116 -13.81 -12.58 7.83
CA GLU A 116 -14.03 -13.56 8.90
C GLU A 116 -13.39 -13.17 10.24
N HIS A 117 -12.28 -12.42 10.22
CA HIS A 117 -11.42 -12.22 11.41
C HIS A 117 -11.29 -10.77 11.88
N HIS A 118 -11.77 -9.78 11.12
CA HIS A 118 -11.74 -8.38 11.54
C HIS A 118 -13.09 -7.95 12.09
N ASP A 119 -13.10 -7.44 13.32
CA ASP A 119 -14.34 -7.05 14.02
C ASP A 119 -15.03 -5.82 13.42
N GLY A 120 -14.30 -5.00 12.67
CA GLY A 120 -14.80 -3.76 12.06
C GLY A 120 -15.10 -3.90 10.56
N PRO A 121 -15.77 -2.90 9.95
CA PRO A 121 -15.87 -2.82 8.50
C PRO A 121 -14.49 -2.69 7.84
N ALA A 122 -14.22 -3.49 6.81
CA ALA A 122 -12.99 -3.39 6.04
C ALA A 122 -13.26 -3.41 4.53
N LEU A 123 -12.63 -2.49 3.81
CA LEU A 123 -12.59 -2.50 2.35
C LEU A 123 -11.20 -2.89 1.88
N LEU A 124 -11.09 -4.00 1.17
CA LEU A 124 -9.87 -4.40 0.45
C LEU A 124 -10.03 -3.97 -1.02
N HIS A 125 -9.30 -2.94 -1.43
CA HIS A 125 -9.43 -2.31 -2.75
C HIS A 125 -8.23 -2.63 -3.66
N PRO A 126 -8.30 -3.67 -4.49
CA PRO A 126 -7.20 -4.04 -5.38
C PRO A 126 -7.01 -3.02 -6.50
N VAL A 127 -5.75 -2.62 -6.75
CA VAL A 127 -5.40 -1.68 -7.83
C VAL A 127 -4.49 -2.33 -8.88
N ASP A 128 -4.75 -2.05 -10.16
CA ASP A 128 -3.86 -2.53 -11.22
C ASP A 128 -2.54 -1.73 -11.21
N PRO A 129 -1.38 -2.37 -10.97
CA PRO A 129 -0.11 -1.67 -10.82
C PRO A 129 0.39 -1.03 -12.12
N ARG A 130 -0.14 -1.45 -13.28
CA ARG A 130 0.16 -0.80 -14.57
C ARG A 130 -0.47 0.58 -14.64
N HIS A 131 -1.62 0.75 -13.99
CA HIS A 131 -2.45 1.94 -14.09
C HIS A 131 -2.35 2.84 -12.87
N GLY A 132 -2.21 2.26 -11.68
CA GLY A 132 -2.33 2.94 -10.39
C GLY A 132 -3.77 3.39 -10.12
N LEU A 133 -3.95 4.20 -9.07
CA LEU A 133 -5.22 4.79 -8.71
C LEU A 133 -5.78 5.68 -9.84
N ARG A 134 -7.07 5.52 -10.13
CA ARG A 134 -7.86 6.26 -11.11
C ARG A 134 -9.10 6.85 -10.47
N ALA A 135 -9.81 7.71 -11.20
CA ALA A 135 -11.00 8.39 -10.70
C ALA A 135 -12.03 7.46 -10.04
N ARG A 136 -12.27 6.28 -10.63
CA ARG A 136 -13.18 5.26 -10.08
C ARG A 136 -12.76 4.75 -8.70
N ASP A 137 -11.46 4.65 -8.45
CA ASP A 137 -10.91 4.09 -7.21
C ASP A 137 -11.13 5.09 -6.07
N PHE A 138 -10.86 6.37 -6.32
CA PHE A 138 -11.19 7.44 -5.35
C PHE A 138 -12.69 7.52 -5.07
N ALA A 139 -13.53 7.37 -6.10
CA ALA A 139 -14.98 7.38 -5.93
C ALA A 139 -15.48 6.17 -5.13
N GLU A 140 -14.84 4.99 -5.26
CA GLU A 140 -15.15 3.82 -4.45
C GLU A 140 -14.75 4.04 -2.99
N LEU A 141 -13.55 4.56 -2.74
CA LEU A 141 -13.10 4.89 -1.40
C LEU A 141 -14.01 5.94 -0.74
N GLU A 142 -14.46 6.95 -1.47
CA GLU A 142 -15.41 7.94 -0.95
C GLU A 142 -16.77 7.31 -0.62
N ARG A 143 -17.33 6.51 -1.54
CA ARG A 143 -18.61 5.80 -1.31
C ARG A 143 -18.55 4.91 -0.08
N TRP A 144 -17.46 4.16 0.08
CA TRP A 144 -17.31 3.26 1.22
C TRP A 144 -17.27 4.03 2.54
N ALA A 145 -16.50 5.11 2.61
CA ALA A 145 -16.44 5.94 3.82
C ALA A 145 -17.81 6.52 4.20
N LEU A 146 -18.63 6.91 3.22
CA LEU A 146 -19.99 7.41 3.44
C LEU A 146 -21.00 6.32 3.83
N SER A 147 -20.63 5.05 3.74
CA SER A 147 -21.48 3.90 4.10
C SER A 147 -21.21 3.35 5.50
N LEU A 148 -20.17 3.86 6.18
CA LEU A 148 -19.84 3.54 7.57
C LEU A 148 -20.76 4.29 8.54
#